data_AF-A0A351SL89-F1
#
_entry.id   AF-A0A351SL89-F1
#
_cell.length_a   1.000
_cell.length_b   1.000
_cell.length_c   1.000
_cell.angle_alpha   90.00
_cell.angle_beta   90.00
_cell.angle_gamma   90.00
#
_symmetry.space_group_name_H-M   'P 1'
#
loop_
_entity.id
_entity.type
_entity.pdbx_description
1 polymer ?
#
loop_
_entity_poly.entity_id
_entity_poly.type
_entity_poly.pdbx_seq_one_letter_code
_entity_poly.pdbx_strand_id
1 'polypeptide(L)'
;MLQFPEIDPVAIQLGPLKIHWYGLMYLIGFTVTWLLVRYRISRRNDGRWTLEMPGDLLFYCVLGVILGGRLGYILFYNMGTFLADPLIIF
;
A
#
# COMPACT_ATOMS: atom_id res chain seq x y z
N MET A 1 -24.22 19.10 -17.97
CA MET A 1 -23.47 17.89 -17.57
C MET A 1 -22.15 18.35 -16.98
N LEU A 2 -21.80 17.92 -15.77
CA LEU A 2 -20.50 18.24 -15.18
C LEU A 2 -19.43 17.42 -15.91
N GLN A 3 -18.48 18.11 -16.55
CA GLN A 3 -17.33 17.43 -17.15
C GLN A 3 -16.37 16.96 -16.06
N PHE A 4 -15.80 15.78 -16.25
CA PHE A 4 -14.79 15.27 -15.33
C PHE A 4 -13.53 16.15 -15.42
N PRO A 5 -12.95 16.59 -14.29
CA PRO A 5 -11.73 17.39 -14.31
C PRO A 5 -10.57 16.61 -14.92
N GLU A 6 -9.83 17.25 -15.83
CA GLU A 6 -8.59 16.69 -16.37
C GLU A 6 -7.44 16.90 -15.37
N ILE A 7 -7.28 15.94 -14.46
CA ILE A 7 -6.21 15.93 -13.47
C ILE A 7 -5.11 14.99 -13.97
N ASP A 8 -3.87 15.48 -14.07
CA ASP A 8 -2.72 14.63 -14.36
C ASP A 8 -2.57 13.59 -13.23
N PRO A 9 -2.61 12.28 -13.54
CA PRO A 9 -2.48 11.24 -12.52
C PRO A 9 -1.08 11.20 -11.88
N VAL A 10 -0.06 11.78 -12.52
CA VAL A 10 1.31 11.84 -12.02
C VAL A 10 1.46 13.09 -11.13
N ALA A 11 1.78 12.86 -9.86
CA ALA A 11 2.03 13.95 -8.91
C ALA A 11 3.47 14.47 -9.03
N ILE A 12 4.44 13.55 -9.12
CA ILE A 12 5.86 13.88 -9.20
C ILE A 12 6.52 12.90 -10.18
N GLN A 13 7.36 13.42 -11.07
CA GLN A 13 8.17 12.60 -11.98
C GLN A 13 9.66 12.84 -11.71
N LEU A 14 10.37 11.77 -11.33
CA LEU A 14 11.81 11.76 -11.15
C LEU A 14 12.43 10.86 -12.22
N GLY A 15 12.68 11.44 -13.40
CA GLY A 15 13.18 10.70 -14.56
C GLY A 15 12.20 9.58 -15.00
N PRO A 16 12.59 8.29 -14.97
CA PRO A 16 11.70 7.17 -15.30
C PRO A 16 10.70 6.85 -14.18
N LEU A 17 10.94 7.31 -12.95
CA LEU A 17 10.07 7.02 -11.81
C LEU A 17 8.89 8.01 -11.77
N LYS A 18 7.67 7.48 -11.94
CA LYS A 18 6.43 8.26 -11.87
C LYS A 18 5.69 7.97 -10.57
N ILE A 19 5.58 8.97 -9.71
CA ILE A 19 4.81 8.92 -8.47
C ILE A 19 3.41 9.42 -8.78
N HIS A 20 2.41 8.56 -8.60
CA HIS A 20 1.02 8.88 -8.89
C HIS A 20 0.28 9.37 -7.64
N TRP A 21 -0.75 10.20 -7.84
CA TRP A 21 -1.58 10.72 -6.74
C TRP A 21 -2.21 9.62 -5.88
N TYR A 22 -2.69 8.53 -6.50
CA TYR A 22 -3.29 7.43 -5.73
C TYR A 22 -2.26 6.77 -4.77
N GLY A 23 -1.00 6.68 -5.20
CA GLY A 23 0.09 6.15 -4.36
C GLY A 23 0.37 7.05 -3.16
N LEU A 24 0.37 8.37 -3.38
CA LEU A 24 0.48 9.35 -2.30
C LEU A 24 -0.70 9.26 -1.33
N MET A 25 -1.92 9.08 -1.84
CA MET A 25 -3.10 8.91 -1.01
C MET A 25 -3.03 7.65 -0.14
N TYR A 26 -2.49 6.54 -0.66
CA TYR A 26 -2.21 5.36 0.16
C TYR A 26 -1.22 5.66 1.28
N LEU A 27 -0.10 6.34 0.97
CA LEU A 27 0.89 6.72 1.97
C LEU A 27 0.30 7.59 3.08
N ILE A 28 -0.51 8.58 2.71
CA ILE A 28 -1.23 9.44 3.67
C ILE A 28 -2.16 8.60 4.54
N GLY A 29 -2.96 7.70 3.94
CA GLY A 29 -3.87 6.82 4.66
C GLY A 29 -3.13 5.97 5.69
N PHE A 30 -2.05 5.29 5.29
CA PHE A 30 -1.23 4.47 6.19
C PHE A 30 -0.61 5.29 7.32
N THR A 31 -0.09 6.47 7.01
CA THR A 31 0.51 7.38 8.01
C THR A 31 -0.53 7.83 9.04
N VAL A 32 -1.72 8.24 8.58
CA VAL A 32 -2.81 8.68 9.47
C VAL A 32 -3.28 7.53 10.35
N THR A 33 -3.47 6.33 9.80
CA THR A 33 -3.85 5.14 10.58
C THR A 33 -2.81 4.83 11.65
N TRP A 34 -1.52 4.82 11.29
CA TRP A 34 -0.44 4.58 12.23
C TRP A 34 -0.43 5.60 13.38
N LEU A 35 -0.53 6.90 13.06
CA LEU A 35 -0.57 7.97 14.06
C LEU A 35 -1.78 7.85 14.99
N LEU A 36 -2.97 7.55 14.45
CA LEU A 36 -4.20 7.40 15.24
C LEU A 36 -4.13 6.19 16.18
N VAL A 37 -3.62 5.05 15.70
CA VAL A 37 -3.46 3.85 16.53
C VAL A 37 -2.44 4.13 17.64
N ARG A 38 -1.31 4.75 17.31
CA ARG A 38 -0.28 5.12 18.29
C ARG A 38 -0.82 6.11 19.34
N TYR A 39 -1.57 7.12 18.91
CA TYR A 39 -2.26 8.06 19.80
C TYR A 39 -3.27 7.36 20.73
N ARG A 40 -4.02 6.38 20.21
CA ARG A 40 -4.96 5.61 21.02
C ARG A 40 -4.26 4.76 22.08
N ILE A 41 -3.16 4.10 21.71
CA ILE A 41 -2.39 3.26 22.63
C ILE A 41 -1.80 4.10 23.76
N SER A 42 -1.24 5.28 23.45
CA SER A 42 -0.66 6.15 24.50
C SER A 42 -1.69 6.68 25.49
N ARG A 43 -2.95 6.88 25.06
CA ARG A 43 -4.05 7.38 25.90
C ARG A 43 -4.67 6.31 26.81
N ARG A 44 -4.72 5.07 26.34
CA ARG A 44 -5.40 3.97 27.04
C ARG A 44 -4.51 3.27 28.06
N ASN A 45 -3.22 3.12 27.74
CA ASN A 45 -2.21 2.51 28.61
C ASN A 45 -2.66 1.17 29.23
N ASP A 46 -3.27 0.31 28.42
CA ASP A 46 -3.86 -0.97 28.83
C ASP A 46 -2.78 -2.04 29.15
N GLY A 47 -1.49 -1.72 29.04
CA GLY A 47 -0.34 -2.63 29.19
C GLY A 47 -0.20 -3.71 28.12
N ARG A 48 -1.22 -3.91 27.26
CA ARG A 48 -1.28 -4.96 26.24
C ARG A 48 -0.59 -4.62 24.92
N TRP A 49 -0.46 -3.33 24.62
CA TRP A 49 0.08 -2.83 23.35
C TRP A 49 1.26 -1.91 23.61
N THR A 50 2.39 -2.15 22.95
CA THR A 50 3.52 -1.21 22.93
C THR A 50 3.37 -0.22 21.77
N LEU A 51 4.10 0.90 21.81
CA LEU A 51 4.05 1.93 20.77
C LEU A 51 4.71 1.50 19.43
N GLU A 52 5.44 0.39 19.44
CA GLU A 52 6.16 -0.15 18.28
C GLU A 52 5.28 -1.12 17.47
N MET A 53 4.45 -1.92 18.14
CA MET A 53 3.56 -2.91 17.52
C MET A 53 2.69 -2.39 16.37
N PRO A 54 2.13 -1.16 16.39
CA PRO A 54 1.35 -0.64 15.27
C PRO A 54 2.14 -0.49 13.98
N GLY A 55 3.44 -0.14 14.10
CA GLY A 55 4.33 -0.01 12.96
C GLY A 55 4.59 -1.38 12.31
N ASP A 56 4.92 -2.37 13.13
CA ASP A 56 5.15 -3.75 12.68
C ASP A 56 3.90 -4.33 12.01
N LEU A 57 2.74 -4.17 12.64
CA LEU A 57 1.48 -4.66 12.09
C LEU A 57 1.17 -4.00 10.74
N LEU A 58 1.31 -2.67 10.65
CA LEU A 58 1.10 -1.94 9.40
C LEU A 58 2.06 -2.41 8.31
N PHE A 59 3.34 -2.62 8.64
CA PHE A 59 4.34 -3.13 7.71
C PHE A 59 3.94 -4.50 7.15
N TYR A 60 3.58 -5.46 8.01
CA TYR A 60 3.15 -6.79 7.56
C TYR A 60 1.86 -6.75 6.75
N CYS A 61 0.91 -5.87 7.09
CA CYS A 61 -0.29 -5.66 6.30
C CYS A 61 0.03 -5.14 4.89
N VAL A 62 0.87 -4.11 4.78
CA VAL A 62 1.28 -3.54 3.49
C VAL A 62 2.02 -4.57 2.65
N LEU A 63 2.96 -5.31 3.27
CA LEU A 63 3.68 -6.40 2.61
C LEU A 63 2.72 -7.50 2.13
N GLY A 64 1.75 -7.87 2.94
CA GLY A 64 0.70 -8.83 2.58
C GLY A 64 -0.15 -8.38 1.40
N VAL A 65 -0.50 -7.09 1.32
CA VAL A 65 -1.23 -6.53 0.17
C VAL A 65 -0.39 -6.58 -1.10
N ILE A 66 0.89 -6.20 -1.04
CA ILE A 66 1.78 -6.19 -2.21
C ILE A 66 2.02 -7.61 -2.71
N LEU A 67 2.46 -8.51 -1.83
CA LEU A 67 2.76 -9.90 -2.20
C LEU A 67 1.49 -10.65 -2.60
N GLY A 68 0.42 -10.51 -1.81
CA GLY A 68 -0.86 -11.15 -2.08
C GLY A 68 -1.50 -10.66 -3.37
N GLY A 69 -1.40 -9.36 -3.67
CA GLY A 69 -1.87 -8.79 -4.94
C GLY A 69 -1.10 -9.35 -6.14
N ARG A 70 0.23 -9.43 -6.04
CA ARG A 70 1.07 -9.96 -7.14
C ARG A 70 0.85 -11.45 -7.37
N LEU A 71 0.87 -12.24 -6.30
CA LEU A 71 0.59 -13.68 -6.37
C LEU A 71 -0.83 -13.93 -6.84
N GLY A 72 -1.82 -13.23 -6.30
CA GLY A 72 -3.21 -13.36 -6.70
C GLY A 72 -3.41 -13.04 -8.18
N TYR A 73 -2.81 -11.95 -8.68
CA TYR A 73 -2.88 -11.61 -10.09
C TYR A 73 -2.34 -12.75 -10.98
N ILE A 74 -1.18 -13.31 -10.63
CA ILE A 74 -0.58 -14.38 -11.41
C ILE A 74 -1.44 -15.65 -11.35
N LEU A 75 -1.82 -16.09 -10.16
CA LEU A 75 -2.56 -17.33 -9.97
C LEU A 75 -3.93 -17.30 -10.65
N PHE A 76 -4.63 -16.16 -10.60
CA PHE A 76 -6.00 -16.06 -11.09
C PHE A 76 -6.13 -15.49 -12.52
N TYR A 77 -5.18 -14.66 -12.97
CA TYR A 77 -5.31 -13.95 -14.25
C TYR A 77 -4.19 -14.23 -15.24
N ASN A 78 -2.97 -14.56 -14.80
CA ASN A 78 -1.80 -14.64 -15.68
C ASN A 78 -0.98 -15.93 -15.54
N MET A 79 -1.63 -17.02 -15.11
CA MET A 79 -0.98 -18.29 -14.78
C MET A 79 -0.28 -18.90 -16.00
N GLY A 80 -0.91 -18.84 -17.18
CA GLY A 80 -0.35 -19.41 -18.41
C GLY A 80 0.99 -18.78 -18.79
N THR A 81 1.10 -17.44 -18.69
CA THR A 81 2.34 -16.72 -18.98
C THR A 81 3.40 -16.98 -17.92
N PHE A 82 3.00 -17.09 -16.65
CA PHE A 82 3.92 -17.41 -15.56
C PHE A 82 4.60 -18.78 -15.70
N LEU A 83 3.89 -19.78 -16.25
CA LEU A 83 4.50 -21.09 -16.52
C LEU A 83 5.55 -21.03 -17.65
N ALA A 84 5.40 -20.10 -18.60
CA ALA A 84 6.34 -19.91 -19.70
C ALA A 84 7.54 -19.05 -19.30
N ASP A 85 7.33 -18.03 -18.46
CA ASP A 85 8.37 -17.17 -17.92
C ASP A 85 8.12 -16.88 -16.42
N PRO A 86 8.77 -17.64 -15.51
CA PRO A 86 8.60 -17.46 -14.08
C PRO A 86 9.07 -16.10 -13.55
N LEU A 87 9.92 -15.37 -14.28
CA LEU A 87 10.43 -14.06 -13.83
C LEU A 87 9.38 -12.96 -13.91
N ILE A 88 8.26 -13.17 -14.61
CA ILE A 88 7.15 -12.23 -14.72
C ILE A 88 6.46 -11.94 -13.36
N ILE A 89 6.84 -12.64 -12.29
CA ILE A 89 6.37 -12.35 -10.94
C ILE A 89 6.97 -11.09 -10.32
N PHE A 90 8.14 -10.64 -10.79
CA PHE A 90 8.78 -9.40 -10.33
C PHE A 90 8.40 -8.20 -11.21
#